data_AF-A0A2H3DKP8-F1
#
_entry.id   AF-A0A2H3DKP8-F1
#
_cell.length_a   1.000
_cell.length_b   1.000
_cell.length_c   1.000
_cell.angle_alpha   90.00
_cell.angle_beta   90.00
_cell.angle_gamma   90.00
#
_symmetry.space_group_name_H-M   'P 1'
#
loop_
_entity.id
_entity.type
_entity.pdbx_description
1 polymer ?
#
loop_
_entity_poly.entity_id
_entity_poly.type
_entity_poly.pdbx_seq_one_letter_code
_entity_poly.pdbx_strand_id
1 'polypeptide(L)'
;MPSSTRYRLFRKLEGHQGAINCLVFFNDGDSLLSGADDQSVRHWRIDSSQCIQELRNERWGQEFNAQASLMLAIFDMNDSVEVQALDRLNGQFAVASHSGCIKVFKITNNKLSEAPLWSVAIRDIPRGLAFAGHSNDHLMIFTVYTGEVGSAMLSPDQRTLAVHNLNTDQFDLYPQNPFPASPMTSLTVSTTACGHLIKQCAFAEEQAHSLVCGGDNGTTYIFDIAMGDRLQQLAHKNDSSNIYAVATFSSRDRHLIASGETEDPPMISIWSKPTEMKEMADRHDRQIRQAQEEEARKAREAQAAQKAQEDKLASLSVAFNIAMFLMVVVVALCIWSAAYFYQAVVLSIVL
;
A
#
# COMPACT_ATOMS: atom_id res chain seq x y z
N MET A 1 12.88 -4.93 16.59
CA MET A 1 13.56 -5.16 15.30
C MET A 1 12.85 -4.28 14.31
N PRO A 2 13.51 -3.34 13.61
CA PRO A 2 12.83 -2.55 12.59
C PRO A 2 12.20 -3.49 11.56
N SER A 3 10.98 -3.19 11.10
CA SER A 3 10.28 -4.01 10.11
C SER A 3 11.20 -4.28 8.92
N SER A 4 11.39 -5.55 8.54
CA SER A 4 12.25 -5.89 7.41
C SER A 4 11.63 -5.51 6.06
N THR A 5 10.35 -5.14 6.05
CA THR A 5 9.64 -4.81 4.82
C THR A 5 9.84 -3.35 4.43
N ARG A 6 10.16 -3.18 3.16
CA ARG A 6 10.38 -1.89 2.51
C ARG A 6 9.15 -1.48 1.70
N TYR A 7 8.99 -0.18 1.46
CA TYR A 7 7.99 0.32 0.53
C TYR A 7 8.25 -0.24 -0.86
N ARG A 8 7.20 -0.65 -1.55
CA ARG A 8 7.24 -1.13 -2.94
C ARG A 8 6.22 -0.38 -3.77
N LEU A 9 6.53 -0.20 -5.06
CA LEU A 9 5.57 0.38 -6.00
C LEU A 9 4.30 -0.47 -6.03
N PHE A 10 3.18 0.16 -5.72
CA PHE A 10 1.86 -0.46 -5.66
C PHE A 10 1.03 -0.11 -6.89
N ARG A 11 0.96 1.18 -7.24
CA ARG A 11 0.17 1.71 -8.36
C ARG A 11 0.85 2.90 -9.01
N LYS A 12 0.45 3.14 -10.26
CA LYS A 12 0.75 4.34 -11.02
C LYS A 12 -0.56 4.97 -11.46
N LEU A 13 -0.66 6.29 -11.36
CA LEU A 13 -1.82 7.06 -11.77
C LEU A 13 -1.40 8.01 -12.88
N GLU A 14 -2.00 7.81 -14.05
CA GLU A 14 -1.67 8.50 -15.30
C GLU A 14 -2.87 9.32 -15.76
N GLY A 15 -2.61 10.52 -16.29
CA GLY A 15 -3.62 11.30 -17.01
C GLY A 15 -3.56 12.81 -16.82
N HIS A 16 -2.83 13.30 -15.82
CA HIS A 16 -2.49 14.72 -15.75
C HIS A 16 -1.63 15.13 -16.95
N GLN A 17 -1.70 16.41 -17.34
CA GLN A 17 -0.99 17.00 -18.49
C GLN A 17 -0.05 18.14 -18.07
N GLY A 18 0.23 18.24 -16.77
CA GLY A 18 1.09 19.27 -16.18
C GLY A 18 1.55 18.86 -14.80
N ALA A 19 2.67 19.41 -14.35
CA ALA A 19 3.35 19.03 -13.13
C ALA A 19 2.41 18.86 -11.92
N ILE A 20 2.62 17.80 -11.14
CA ILE A 20 1.84 17.54 -9.93
C ILE A 20 2.35 18.43 -8.82
N ASN A 21 1.54 19.38 -8.39
CA ASN A 21 1.93 20.37 -7.38
C ASN A 21 1.59 19.93 -5.96
N CYS A 22 0.54 19.13 -5.79
CA CYS A 22 0.08 18.73 -4.47
C CYS A 22 -0.72 17.42 -4.51
N LEU A 23 -0.69 16.68 -3.40
CA LEU A 23 -1.35 15.39 -3.22
C LEU A 23 -1.97 15.31 -1.82
N VAL A 24 -3.14 14.65 -1.69
CA VAL A 24 -3.72 14.35 -0.37
C VAL A 24 -4.55 13.07 -0.39
N PHE A 25 -4.31 12.17 0.57
CA PHE A 25 -5.11 10.96 0.76
C PHE A 25 -6.39 11.23 1.53
N PHE A 26 -7.46 10.52 1.15
CA PHE A 26 -8.67 10.40 1.98
C PHE A 26 -8.43 9.48 3.20
N ASN A 27 -9.38 9.50 4.14
CA ASN A 27 -9.32 8.69 5.36
C ASN A 27 -9.40 7.19 5.14
N ASP A 28 -9.95 6.76 3.99
CA ASP A 28 -10.06 5.35 3.64
C ASP A 28 -8.72 4.76 3.17
N GLY A 29 -7.79 5.60 2.70
CA GLY A 29 -6.55 5.15 2.06
C GLY A 29 -6.77 4.46 0.71
N ASP A 30 -7.98 4.51 0.16
CA ASP A 30 -8.36 3.94 -1.13
C ASP A 30 -8.50 5.03 -2.20
N SER A 31 -8.57 6.28 -1.76
CA SER A 31 -8.77 7.44 -2.62
C SER A 31 -7.70 8.51 -2.42
N LEU A 32 -7.34 9.21 -3.49
CA LEU A 32 -6.33 10.28 -3.53
C LEU A 32 -6.86 11.49 -4.32
N LEU A 33 -6.63 12.70 -3.82
CA LEU A 33 -6.77 13.94 -4.61
C LEU A 33 -5.40 14.42 -5.06
N SER A 34 -5.33 14.88 -6.31
CA SER A 34 -4.14 15.51 -6.89
C SER A 34 -4.51 16.83 -7.55
N GLY A 35 -3.61 17.80 -7.48
CA GLY A 35 -3.72 19.11 -8.10
C GLY A 35 -2.47 19.40 -8.91
N ALA A 36 -2.65 19.97 -10.10
CA ALA A 36 -1.59 20.08 -11.09
C ALA A 36 -1.61 21.40 -11.89
N ASP A 37 -0.53 21.63 -12.63
CA ASP A 37 -0.38 22.74 -13.58
C ASP A 37 -1.31 22.66 -14.79
N ASP A 38 -1.92 21.50 -15.04
CA ASP A 38 -2.98 21.36 -16.05
C ASP A 38 -4.32 21.98 -15.61
N GLN A 39 -4.33 22.71 -14.50
CA GLN A 39 -5.49 23.43 -13.94
C GLN A 39 -6.62 22.48 -13.51
N SER A 40 -6.29 21.22 -13.26
CA SER A 40 -7.24 20.22 -12.80
C SER A 40 -6.96 19.75 -11.37
N VAL A 41 -8.04 19.39 -10.68
CA VAL A 41 -7.99 18.51 -9.52
C VAL A 41 -8.61 17.19 -9.94
N ARG A 42 -7.86 16.10 -9.72
CA ARG A 42 -8.31 14.75 -10.01
C ARG A 42 -8.50 13.97 -8.72
N HIS A 43 -9.56 13.18 -8.71
CA HIS A 43 -9.89 12.25 -7.66
C HIS A 43 -9.70 10.84 -8.19
N TRP A 44 -8.81 10.10 -7.56
CA TRP A 44 -8.38 8.77 -7.97
C TRP A 44 -8.88 7.72 -7.00
N ARG A 45 -9.35 6.60 -7.54
CA ARG A 45 -9.41 5.34 -6.83
C ARG A 45 -8.09 4.59 -7.03
N ILE A 46 -7.36 4.40 -5.94
CA ILE A 46 -5.99 3.88 -5.96
C ILE A 46 -5.95 2.45 -6.47
N ASP A 47 -6.75 1.55 -5.90
CA ASP A 47 -6.68 0.12 -6.21
C ASP A 47 -6.92 -0.19 -7.69
N SER A 48 -7.78 0.58 -8.35
CA SER A 48 -8.10 0.45 -9.77
C SER A 48 -7.30 1.39 -10.68
N SER A 49 -6.47 2.29 -10.12
CA SER A 49 -5.80 3.38 -10.87
C SER A 49 -6.76 4.23 -11.72
N GLN A 50 -8.02 4.38 -11.30
CA GLN A 50 -9.03 5.09 -12.09
C GLN A 50 -9.25 6.51 -11.56
N CYS A 51 -9.25 7.49 -12.47
CA CYS A 51 -9.79 8.81 -12.19
C CYS A 51 -11.32 8.70 -12.14
N ILE A 52 -11.90 8.91 -10.96
CA ILE A 52 -13.35 8.79 -10.72
C ILE A 52 -14.06 10.14 -10.74
N GLN A 53 -13.33 11.24 -10.58
CA GLN A 53 -13.83 12.59 -10.76
C GLN A 53 -12.68 13.50 -11.18
N GLU A 54 -12.92 14.35 -12.16
CA GLU A 54 -11.99 15.38 -12.63
C GLU A 54 -12.72 16.72 -12.57
N LEU A 55 -12.10 17.70 -11.92
CA LEU A 55 -12.55 19.07 -11.84
C LEU A 55 -11.56 19.90 -12.67
N ARG A 56 -12.00 20.54 -13.75
CA ARG A 56 -11.12 21.31 -14.65
C ARG A 56 -11.89 22.32 -15.51
N ASN A 57 -11.16 23.23 -16.14
CA ASN A 57 -11.70 24.18 -17.12
C ASN A 57 -11.82 23.58 -18.54
N GLU A 58 -12.70 24.12 -19.39
CA GLU A 58 -13.28 23.47 -20.59
C GLU A 58 -12.28 23.15 -21.74
N ARG A 59 -11.05 23.71 -21.75
CA ARG A 59 -10.20 23.70 -22.97
C ARG A 59 -9.35 22.44 -23.18
N TRP A 60 -9.06 21.63 -22.15
CA TRP A 60 -8.38 20.32 -22.32
C TRP A 60 -9.37 19.17 -22.62
N GLY A 61 -10.63 19.54 -22.91
CA GLY A 61 -11.83 18.73 -23.13
C GLY A 61 -11.81 17.61 -24.17
N GLN A 62 -10.89 17.64 -25.14
CA GLN A 62 -11.13 16.94 -26.41
C GLN A 62 -10.83 15.43 -26.40
N GLU A 63 -10.11 14.89 -25.41
CA GLU A 63 -9.66 13.48 -25.46
C GLU A 63 -10.13 12.56 -24.32
N PHE A 64 -10.77 13.06 -23.25
CA PHE A 64 -11.19 12.19 -22.14
C PHE A 64 -12.64 11.71 -22.31
N ASN A 65 -12.78 10.40 -22.50
CA ASN A 65 -14.01 9.70 -22.82
C ASN A 65 -15.12 10.01 -21.79
N ALA A 66 -16.24 10.52 -22.30
CA ALA A 66 -17.38 10.98 -21.53
C ALA A 66 -18.05 9.82 -20.78
N GLN A 67 -17.90 9.76 -19.45
CA GLN A 67 -18.91 9.16 -18.57
C GLN A 67 -18.90 9.56 -17.09
N ALA A 68 -18.03 10.48 -16.61
CA ALA A 68 -18.08 10.93 -15.21
C ALA A 68 -17.56 12.35 -14.90
N SER A 69 -17.17 13.15 -15.90
CA SER A 69 -16.59 14.48 -15.64
C SER A 69 -17.68 15.52 -15.37
N LEU A 70 -17.85 15.89 -14.10
CA LEU A 70 -18.57 17.11 -13.73
C LEU A 70 -17.72 18.31 -14.17
N MET A 71 -18.18 19.06 -15.16
CA MET A 71 -17.49 20.23 -15.69
C MET A 71 -17.58 21.37 -14.67
N LEU A 72 -16.52 21.55 -13.90
CA LEU A 72 -16.42 22.54 -12.83
C LEU A 72 -15.08 23.24 -12.97
N ALA A 73 -15.09 24.49 -13.42
CA ALA A 73 -13.90 25.32 -13.44
C ALA A 73 -13.46 25.58 -11.99
N ILE A 74 -12.39 24.91 -11.56
CA ILE A 74 -11.82 25.12 -10.23
C ILE A 74 -11.28 26.53 -10.14
N PHE A 75 -10.54 27.00 -11.15
CA PHE A 75 -10.00 28.35 -11.20
C PHE A 75 -10.14 28.96 -12.58
N ASP A 76 -9.83 30.24 -12.67
CA ASP A 76 -9.80 30.98 -13.93
C ASP A 76 -8.74 30.40 -14.87
N MET A 77 -8.85 30.74 -16.15
CA MET A 77 -7.93 30.25 -17.17
C MET A 77 -6.48 30.63 -16.83
N ASN A 78 -5.57 29.67 -16.98
CA ASN A 78 -4.12 29.81 -16.70
C ASN A 78 -3.79 29.99 -15.22
N ASP A 79 -4.65 29.51 -14.33
CA ASP A 79 -4.41 29.54 -12.89
C ASP A 79 -4.22 28.12 -12.33
N SER A 80 -2.96 27.70 -12.20
CA SER A 80 -2.57 26.37 -11.72
C SER A 80 -3.03 26.11 -10.29
N VAL A 81 -3.28 24.84 -9.97
CA VAL A 81 -3.50 24.42 -8.58
C VAL A 81 -2.16 24.42 -7.85
N GLU A 82 -2.03 25.19 -6.76
CA GLU A 82 -0.79 25.28 -5.98
C GLU A 82 -0.79 24.35 -4.78
N VAL A 83 -1.86 24.40 -3.98
CA VAL A 83 -1.91 23.71 -2.69
C VAL A 83 -3.33 23.30 -2.34
N GLN A 84 -3.44 22.24 -1.55
CA GLN A 84 -4.71 21.70 -1.07
C GLN A 84 -4.60 21.25 0.38
N ALA A 85 -5.74 21.24 1.06
CA ALA A 85 -5.89 20.67 2.39
C ALA A 85 -7.21 19.92 2.49
N LEU A 86 -7.20 18.84 3.28
CA LEU A 86 -8.36 18.01 3.53
C LEU A 86 -8.78 18.09 5.00
N ASP A 87 -9.96 18.63 5.26
CA ASP A 87 -10.61 18.53 6.56
C ASP A 87 -11.34 17.19 6.65
N ARG A 88 -10.67 16.26 7.31
CA ARG A 88 -11.12 14.90 7.55
C ARG A 88 -12.29 14.82 8.55
N LEU A 89 -12.44 15.82 9.43
CA LEU A 89 -13.46 15.84 10.47
C LEU A 89 -14.81 16.30 9.91
N ASN A 90 -14.81 17.40 9.16
CA ASN A 90 -16.04 17.97 8.61
C ASN A 90 -16.31 17.58 7.15
N GLY A 91 -15.41 16.80 6.53
CA GLY A 91 -15.52 16.43 5.12
C GLY A 91 -15.45 17.68 4.23
N GLN A 92 -14.45 18.53 4.43
CA GLN A 92 -14.21 19.69 3.57
C GLN A 92 -12.89 19.55 2.84
N PHE A 93 -12.81 20.11 1.65
CA PHE A 93 -11.63 20.12 0.82
C PHE A 93 -11.33 21.55 0.39
N ALA A 94 -10.22 22.10 0.86
CA ALA A 94 -9.74 23.40 0.45
C ALA A 94 -8.70 23.24 -0.66
N VAL A 95 -8.83 24.04 -1.72
CA VAL A 95 -7.87 24.12 -2.80
C VAL A 95 -7.57 25.58 -3.10
N ALA A 96 -6.31 25.87 -3.39
CA ALA A 96 -5.85 27.21 -3.72
C ALA A 96 -5.05 27.22 -5.03
N SER A 97 -5.19 28.31 -5.76
CA SER A 97 -4.52 28.54 -7.03
C SER A 97 -3.29 29.42 -6.89
N HIS A 98 -2.49 29.48 -7.96
CA HIS A 98 -1.31 30.34 -8.01
C HIS A 98 -1.65 31.83 -7.87
N SER A 99 -2.76 32.27 -8.44
CA SER A 99 -3.20 33.68 -8.39
C SER A 99 -3.80 34.10 -7.04
N GLY A 100 -3.95 33.17 -6.09
CA GLY A 100 -4.53 33.46 -4.77
C GLY A 100 -6.05 33.24 -4.69
N CYS A 101 -6.66 32.55 -5.67
CA CYS A 101 -8.04 32.11 -5.54
C CYS A 101 -8.10 30.86 -4.65
N ILE A 102 -8.97 30.87 -3.65
CA ILE A 102 -9.16 29.76 -2.72
C ILE A 102 -10.63 29.35 -2.79
N LYS A 103 -10.87 28.05 -2.89
CA LYS A 103 -12.20 27.45 -2.90
C LYS A 103 -12.25 26.30 -1.91
N VAL A 104 -13.37 26.18 -1.20
CA VAL A 104 -13.63 25.06 -0.30
C VAL A 104 -14.84 24.28 -0.80
N PHE A 105 -14.69 22.97 -0.94
CA PHE A 105 -15.72 22.04 -1.39
C PHE A 105 -16.15 21.14 -0.24
N LYS A 106 -17.39 20.66 -0.31
CA LYS A 106 -17.87 19.60 0.58
C LYS A 106 -17.53 18.25 0.00
N ILE A 107 -17.16 17.31 0.85
CA ILE A 107 -17.01 15.90 0.53
C ILE A 107 -18.21 15.16 1.10
N THR A 108 -18.84 14.34 0.27
CA THR A 108 -19.90 13.43 0.70
C THR A 108 -19.72 12.11 -0.01
N ASN A 109 -19.62 11.01 0.75
CA ASN A 109 -19.34 9.67 0.22
C ASN A 109 -18.10 9.66 -0.70
N ASN A 110 -17.01 10.27 -0.23
CA ASN A 110 -15.76 10.49 -0.96
C ASN A 110 -15.88 11.28 -2.27
N LYS A 111 -17.03 11.87 -2.60
CA LYS A 111 -17.19 12.69 -3.80
C LYS A 111 -17.16 14.17 -3.44
N LEU A 112 -16.46 14.97 -4.26
CA LEU A 112 -16.45 16.43 -4.12
C LEU A 112 -17.78 17.00 -4.63
N SER A 113 -18.30 17.99 -3.91
CA SER A 113 -19.50 18.74 -4.28
C SER A 113 -19.31 19.48 -5.59
N GLU A 114 -20.41 19.73 -6.29
CA GLU A 114 -20.35 20.41 -7.57
C GLU A 114 -20.03 21.90 -7.42
N ALA A 115 -20.65 22.56 -6.45
CA ALA A 115 -20.31 23.93 -6.10
C ALA A 115 -19.34 23.97 -4.91
N PRO A 116 -18.44 24.97 -4.84
CA PRO A 116 -17.75 25.26 -3.61
C PRO A 116 -18.75 25.72 -2.53
N LEU A 117 -18.52 25.33 -1.28
CA LEU A 117 -19.18 25.88 -0.11
C LEU A 117 -18.96 27.39 -0.01
N TRP A 118 -17.74 27.84 -0.32
CA TRP A 118 -17.36 29.23 -0.39
C TRP A 118 -16.06 29.42 -1.16
N SER A 119 -15.79 30.66 -1.57
CA SER A 119 -14.55 31.07 -2.25
C SER A 119 -14.10 32.43 -1.74
N VAL A 120 -12.78 32.63 -1.67
CA VAL A 120 -12.14 33.90 -1.36
C VAL A 120 -10.95 34.09 -2.29
N ALA A 121 -10.69 35.34 -2.68
CA ALA A 121 -9.48 35.69 -3.40
C ALA A 121 -8.57 36.51 -2.48
N ILE A 122 -7.31 36.13 -2.42
CA ILE A 122 -6.25 36.91 -1.76
C ILE A 122 -5.33 37.52 -2.83
N ARG A 123 -4.47 38.46 -2.44
CA ARG A 123 -3.52 39.14 -3.35
C ARG A 123 -2.10 38.61 -3.18
N ASP A 124 -1.97 37.30 -3.04
CA ASP A 124 -0.70 36.63 -2.79
C ASP A 124 -0.78 35.15 -3.22
N ILE A 125 0.37 34.49 -3.40
CA ILE A 125 0.46 33.09 -3.79
C ILE A 125 0.34 32.21 -2.53
N PRO A 126 -0.68 31.36 -2.42
CA PRO A 126 -0.84 30.41 -1.32
C PRO A 126 0.20 29.28 -1.44
N ARG A 127 0.95 29.02 -0.37
CA ARG A 127 1.94 27.94 -0.25
C ARG A 127 1.55 26.85 0.73
N GLY A 128 0.63 27.15 1.64
CA GLY A 128 0.13 26.21 2.63
C GLY A 128 -1.33 26.47 2.94
N LEU A 129 -2.08 25.40 3.16
CA LEU A 129 -3.42 25.43 3.71
C LEU A 129 -3.49 24.46 4.89
N ALA A 130 -4.14 24.89 5.97
CA ALA A 130 -4.40 24.00 7.10
C ALA A 130 -5.73 24.35 7.75
N PHE A 131 -6.58 23.34 7.96
CA PHE A 131 -7.74 23.50 8.81
C PHE A 131 -7.30 23.51 10.27
N ALA A 132 -7.83 24.45 11.05
CA ALA A 132 -7.42 24.71 12.43
C ALA A 132 -8.63 25.07 13.31
N GLY A 133 -8.42 25.04 14.62
CA GLY A 133 -9.47 25.21 15.62
C GLY A 133 -9.95 23.87 16.18
N HIS A 134 -10.64 23.90 17.32
CA HIS A 134 -11.05 22.66 18.03
C HIS A 134 -12.02 21.80 17.20
N SER A 135 -12.75 22.44 16.29
CA SER A 135 -13.68 21.81 15.36
C SER A 135 -13.31 22.00 13.88
N ASN A 136 -12.04 22.36 13.58
CA ASN A 136 -11.60 22.71 12.21
C ASN A 136 -12.48 23.81 11.56
N ASP A 137 -12.91 24.78 12.37
CA ASP A 137 -13.78 25.88 11.98
C ASP A 137 -13.06 27.06 11.32
N HIS A 138 -11.72 27.02 11.30
CA HIS A 138 -10.88 28.01 10.64
C HIS A 138 -10.04 27.36 9.54
N LEU A 139 -9.84 28.07 8.43
CA LEU A 139 -8.85 27.74 7.42
C LEU A 139 -7.69 28.73 7.53
N MET A 140 -6.53 28.23 7.92
CA MET A 140 -5.27 28.99 7.89
C MET A 140 -4.69 28.93 6.48
N ILE A 141 -4.25 30.10 6.01
CA ILE A 141 -3.65 30.28 4.69
C ILE A 141 -2.25 30.83 4.91
N PHE A 142 -1.26 30.17 4.33
CA PHE A 142 0.14 30.57 4.36
C PHE A 142 0.52 31.05 2.96
N THR A 143 1.02 32.28 2.85
CA THR A 143 1.27 32.95 1.55
C THR A 143 2.76 33.24 1.34
N VAL A 144 3.14 33.65 0.13
CA VAL A 144 4.53 34.00 -0.23
C VAL A 144 4.89 35.38 0.33
N TYR A 145 4.99 35.53 1.65
CA TYR A 145 5.76 36.61 2.29
C TYR A 145 6.14 36.19 3.72
N THR A 146 7.26 35.46 3.85
CA THR A 146 8.34 35.62 4.86
C THR A 146 9.19 34.35 4.95
N GLY A 147 10.46 34.44 4.54
CA GLY A 147 11.50 33.48 4.91
C GLY A 147 11.73 32.32 3.94
N GLU A 148 12.85 31.63 4.18
CA GLU A 148 13.41 30.58 3.33
C GLU A 148 12.92 29.20 3.78
N VAL A 149 11.61 29.05 3.92
CA VAL A 149 10.96 27.79 4.33
C VAL A 149 10.32 27.12 3.12
N GLY A 150 10.69 25.86 2.86
CA GLY A 150 10.19 25.08 1.74
C GLY A 150 8.84 24.41 2.01
N SER A 151 8.72 23.78 3.18
CA SER A 151 7.54 23.02 3.62
C SER A 151 7.46 23.04 5.13
N ALA A 152 6.25 23.00 5.69
CA ALA A 152 6.04 22.80 7.11
C ALA A 152 4.90 21.79 7.33
N MET A 153 5.14 20.78 8.16
CA MET A 153 4.13 19.76 8.47
C MET A 153 4.16 19.36 9.94
N LEU A 154 2.98 19.14 10.51
CA LEU A 154 2.83 18.55 11.84
C LEU A 154 2.90 17.03 11.78
N SER A 155 3.52 16.44 12.79
CA SER A 155 3.49 15.00 13.03
C SER A 155 2.05 14.53 13.28
N PRO A 156 1.72 13.28 12.93
CA PRO A 156 0.40 12.70 13.19
C PRO A 156 -0.10 12.83 14.63
N ASP A 157 0.81 12.80 15.61
CA ASP A 157 0.50 12.97 17.03
C ASP A 157 0.35 14.44 17.48
N GLN A 158 0.54 15.40 16.56
CA GLN A 158 0.52 16.85 16.81
C GLN A 158 1.46 17.27 17.94
N ARG A 159 2.67 16.70 17.97
CA ARG A 159 3.71 17.05 18.95
C ARG A 159 4.95 17.65 18.33
N THR A 160 5.19 17.41 17.05
CA THR A 160 6.40 17.84 16.36
C THR A 160 6.03 18.53 15.05
N LEU A 161 6.59 19.71 14.82
CA LEU A 161 6.52 20.41 13.55
C LEU A 161 7.85 20.22 12.82
N ALA A 162 7.81 19.61 11.65
CA ALA A 162 8.96 19.57 10.76
C ALA A 162 8.89 20.73 9.77
N VAL A 163 9.99 21.46 9.62
CA VAL A 163 10.13 22.60 8.73
C VAL A 163 11.32 22.35 7.81
N HIS A 164 11.10 22.34 6.49
CA HIS A 164 12.20 22.32 5.52
C HIS A 164 12.79 23.72 5.41
N ASN A 165 14.06 23.85 5.79
CA ASN A 165 14.81 25.08 5.73
C ASN A 165 15.63 25.12 4.43
N LEU A 166 15.25 26.00 3.51
CA LEU A 166 15.86 26.08 2.18
C LEU A 166 17.29 26.65 2.21
N ASN A 167 17.65 27.41 3.25
CA ASN A 167 19.01 27.95 3.42
C ASN A 167 20.04 26.83 3.63
N THR A 168 19.68 25.85 4.45
CA THR A 168 20.56 24.77 4.87
C THR A 168 20.28 23.47 4.13
N ASP A 169 19.16 23.40 3.41
CA ASP A 169 18.58 22.20 2.82
C ASP A 169 18.39 21.07 3.84
N GLN A 170 17.98 21.43 5.06
CA GLN A 170 17.76 20.53 6.20
C GLN A 170 16.33 20.60 6.72
N PHE A 171 15.95 19.64 7.56
CA PHE A 171 14.67 19.70 8.29
C PHE A 171 14.88 20.12 9.74
N ASP A 172 14.31 21.26 10.10
CA ASP A 172 14.26 21.76 11.47
C ASP A 172 13.01 21.22 12.18
N LEU A 173 13.20 20.54 13.31
CA LEU A 173 12.13 19.93 14.10
C LEU A 173 11.84 20.77 15.34
N TYR A 174 10.59 21.20 15.50
CA TYR A 174 10.13 22.02 16.62
C TYR A 174 9.09 21.24 17.46
N PRO A 175 9.20 21.23 18.79
CA PRO A 175 8.15 20.67 19.64
C PRO A 175 6.92 21.60 19.64
N GLN A 176 5.73 21.01 19.58
CA GLN A 176 4.47 21.74 19.70
C GLN A 176 4.22 22.04 21.17
N ASN A 177 4.21 23.34 21.47
CA ASN A 177 3.71 23.98 22.68
C ASN A 177 4.69 24.12 23.89
N PRO A 178 5.22 25.34 24.14
CA PRO A 178 5.28 26.46 23.20
C PRO A 178 6.28 26.15 22.08
N PHE A 179 6.03 26.65 20.86
CA PHE A 179 7.05 26.55 19.81
C PHE A 179 8.27 27.38 20.22
N PRO A 180 9.44 26.75 20.45
CA PRO A 180 10.64 27.48 20.84
C PRO A 180 11.15 28.33 19.68
N ALA A 181 11.89 29.40 19.99
CA ALA A 181 12.53 30.25 18.98
C ALA A 181 13.65 29.53 18.19
N SER A 182 14.05 28.33 18.61
CA SER A 182 15.08 27.52 17.97
C SER A 182 14.61 26.05 17.88
N PRO A 183 14.95 25.32 16.81
CA PRO A 183 14.53 23.93 16.67
C PRO A 183 15.14 23.06 17.78
N MET A 184 14.43 21.99 18.13
CA MET A 184 14.92 20.96 19.05
C MET A 184 16.08 20.18 18.42
N THR A 185 15.96 19.89 17.12
CA THR A 185 16.95 19.19 16.31
C THR A 185 16.83 19.68 14.87
N SER A 186 17.97 19.88 14.21
CA SER A 186 18.04 19.96 12.76
C SER A 186 18.50 18.60 12.25
N LEU A 187 17.67 17.96 11.44
CA LEU A 187 17.99 16.68 10.82
C LEU A 187 18.93 16.95 9.67
N THR A 188 20.21 16.63 9.87
CA THR A 188 21.24 16.75 8.84
C THR A 188 21.09 15.63 7.82
N VAL A 189 20.30 15.89 6.78
CA VAL A 189 20.26 15.10 5.56
C VAL A 189 21.57 15.29 4.80
N SER A 190 22.29 14.20 4.57
CA SER A 190 23.43 14.23 3.64
C SER A 190 22.93 14.41 2.20
N THR A 191 22.91 15.66 1.75
CA THR A 191 22.46 16.06 0.40
C THR A 191 23.46 15.66 -0.70
N THR A 192 24.71 15.36 -0.35
CA THR A 192 25.78 14.95 -1.27
C THR A 192 25.45 13.68 -2.07
N ALA A 193 24.49 12.86 -1.63
CA ALA A 193 24.01 11.66 -2.32
C ALA A 193 22.51 11.71 -2.67
N CYS A 194 21.82 12.83 -2.44
CA CYS A 194 20.35 12.92 -2.54
C CYS A 194 19.85 13.98 -3.54
N GLY A 195 20.71 14.83 -4.09
CA GLY A 195 20.26 15.98 -4.89
C GLY A 195 19.62 17.06 -4.00
N HIS A 196 19.02 18.09 -4.60
CA HIS A 196 18.25 19.10 -3.85
C HIS A 196 16.89 18.53 -3.42
N LEU A 197 16.52 18.74 -2.16
CA LEU A 197 15.19 18.37 -1.67
C LEU A 197 14.17 19.43 -2.09
N ILE A 198 12.99 19.00 -2.53
CA ILE A 198 12.03 19.93 -3.15
C ILE A 198 10.66 19.91 -2.49
N LYS A 199 10.15 21.14 -2.28
CA LYS A 199 8.77 21.62 -2.05
C LYS A 199 7.94 21.02 -0.92
N GLN A 200 7.93 19.71 -0.71
CA GLN A 200 7.02 19.10 0.26
C GLN A 200 7.70 17.95 1.03
N CYS A 201 7.46 17.92 2.32
CA CYS A 201 7.80 16.80 3.18
C CYS A 201 6.56 16.29 3.91
N ALA A 202 6.57 15.01 4.23
CA ALA A 202 5.51 14.38 5.00
C ALA A 202 6.02 13.35 5.99
N PHE A 203 5.47 13.36 7.21
CA PHE A 203 5.70 12.28 8.16
C PHE A 203 5.07 11.00 7.62
N ALA A 204 5.82 9.91 7.63
CA ALA A 204 5.31 8.59 7.34
C ALA A 204 5.16 7.76 8.62
N GLU A 205 4.22 6.82 8.56
CA GLU A 205 3.94 5.85 9.61
C GLU A 205 3.32 6.49 10.88
N GLU A 206 2.55 5.73 11.64
CA GLU A 206 1.75 6.27 12.76
C GLU A 206 2.60 6.82 13.90
N GLN A 207 3.82 6.29 14.06
CA GLN A 207 4.73 6.66 15.14
C GLN A 207 5.61 7.87 14.79
N ALA A 208 5.45 8.47 13.60
CA ALA A 208 6.18 9.65 13.16
C ALA A 208 7.71 9.52 13.26
N HIS A 209 8.25 8.31 13.10
CA HIS A 209 9.70 8.05 13.13
C HIS A 209 10.36 8.21 11.77
N SER A 210 9.57 8.34 10.69
CA SER A 210 10.09 8.50 9.35
C SER A 210 9.58 9.78 8.70
N LEU A 211 10.47 10.43 7.96
CA LEU A 211 10.17 11.61 7.14
C LEU A 211 10.34 11.27 5.67
N VAL A 212 9.39 11.68 4.85
CA VAL A 212 9.39 11.48 3.40
C VAL A 212 9.54 12.83 2.72
N CYS A 213 10.38 12.92 1.69
CA CYS A 213 10.48 14.10 0.86
C CYS A 213 10.84 13.75 -0.59
N GLY A 214 10.49 14.65 -1.51
CA GLY A 214 10.88 14.56 -2.92
C GLY A 214 12.27 15.14 -3.17
N GLY A 215 12.96 14.62 -4.18
CA GLY A 215 14.21 15.16 -4.72
C GLY A 215 14.06 15.70 -6.14
N ASP A 216 15.13 16.33 -6.64
CA ASP A 216 15.29 16.85 -8.00
C ASP A 216 15.69 15.81 -9.06
N ASN A 217 15.86 14.56 -8.65
CA ASN A 217 16.44 13.47 -9.44
C ASN A 217 15.49 12.27 -9.60
N GLY A 218 14.19 12.54 -9.59
CA GLY A 218 13.15 11.52 -9.74
C GLY A 218 12.98 10.61 -8.52
N THR A 219 13.67 10.88 -7.41
CA THR A 219 13.67 9.99 -6.26
C THR A 219 12.89 10.58 -5.10
N THR A 220 12.02 9.76 -4.50
CA THR A 220 11.43 10.04 -3.19
C THR A 220 12.29 9.39 -2.11
N TYR A 221 12.64 10.15 -1.09
CA TYR A 221 13.52 9.74 -0.01
C TYR A 221 12.75 9.51 1.28
N ILE A 222 13.17 8.51 2.04
CA ILE A 222 12.66 8.23 3.39
C ILE A 222 13.82 8.29 4.36
N PHE A 223 13.69 9.10 5.40
CA PHE A 223 14.70 9.33 6.43
C PHE A 223 14.18 8.89 7.80
N ASP A 224 15.08 8.38 8.63
CA ASP A 224 14.85 8.17 10.06
C ASP A 224 14.99 9.51 10.78
N ILE A 225 13.99 9.86 11.58
CA ILE A 225 13.96 11.16 12.25
C ILE A 225 14.95 11.24 13.42
N ALA A 226 15.25 10.12 14.08
CA ALA A 226 16.12 10.12 15.26
C ALA A 226 17.60 10.23 14.88
N MET A 227 18.00 9.52 13.82
CA MET A 227 19.39 9.41 13.38
C MET A 227 19.71 10.30 12.17
N GLY A 228 18.70 10.73 11.41
CA GLY A 228 18.88 11.42 10.12
C GLY A 228 19.33 10.49 8.98
N ASP A 229 19.43 9.19 9.24
CA ASP A 229 19.86 8.21 8.27
C ASP A 229 18.80 7.98 7.19
N ARG A 230 19.25 7.83 5.95
CA ARG A 230 18.38 7.46 4.83
C ARG A 230 17.95 6.00 4.97
N LEU A 231 16.66 5.77 5.21
CA LEU A 231 16.06 4.45 5.32
C LEU A 231 15.81 3.80 3.96
N GLN A 232 15.31 4.57 2.99
CA GLN A 232 14.95 4.05 1.67
C GLN A 232 14.94 5.12 0.58
N GLN A 233 15.17 4.70 -0.66
CA GLN A 233 14.96 5.48 -1.88
C GLN A 233 13.88 4.82 -2.74
N LEU A 234 12.99 5.63 -3.29
CA LEU A 234 11.88 5.23 -4.14
C LEU A 234 12.02 5.98 -5.46
N ALA A 235 12.71 5.36 -6.42
CA ALA A 235 13.00 5.97 -7.71
C ALA A 235 11.77 5.87 -8.63
N HIS A 236 11.39 7.00 -9.21
CA HIS A 236 10.48 7.05 -10.35
C HIS A 236 11.18 6.51 -11.60
N LYS A 237 10.46 6.47 -12.73
CA LYS A 237 11.01 5.92 -13.98
C LYS A 237 12.08 6.83 -14.58
N ASN A 238 11.96 8.14 -14.36
CA ASN A 238 12.87 9.14 -14.89
C ASN A 238 13.67 9.81 -13.78
N ASP A 239 15.00 9.72 -13.89
CA ASP A 239 15.98 10.22 -12.92
C ASP A 239 16.22 11.75 -13.04
N SER A 240 15.52 12.43 -13.94
CA SER A 240 15.62 13.89 -14.16
C SER A 240 14.36 14.67 -13.78
N SER A 241 13.30 13.97 -13.37
CA SER A 241 12.05 14.61 -12.98
C SER A 241 12.16 15.11 -11.54
N ASN A 242 11.69 16.33 -11.26
CA ASN A 242 11.52 16.73 -9.87
C ASN A 242 10.32 16.00 -9.25
N ILE A 243 10.42 15.63 -7.98
CA ILE A 243 9.29 15.17 -7.17
C ILE A 243 8.81 16.35 -6.32
N TYR A 244 7.72 16.99 -6.73
CA TYR A 244 7.21 18.21 -6.10
C TYR A 244 6.22 17.95 -4.97
N ALA A 245 5.45 16.86 -5.08
CA ALA A 245 4.38 16.56 -4.14
C ALA A 245 4.63 15.21 -3.49
N VAL A 246 4.50 15.16 -2.16
CA VAL A 246 4.47 13.91 -1.41
C VAL A 246 3.30 13.92 -0.44
N ALA A 247 2.62 12.80 -0.33
CA ALA A 247 1.58 12.58 0.66
C ALA A 247 1.75 11.21 1.30
N THR A 248 1.34 11.08 2.55
CA THR A 248 1.40 9.83 3.29
C THR A 248 0.03 9.47 3.84
N PHE A 249 -0.19 8.17 4.01
CA PHE A 249 -1.35 7.65 4.68
C PHE A 249 -0.97 6.39 5.44
N SER A 250 -1.54 6.20 6.62
CA SER A 250 -1.36 4.98 7.40
C SER A 250 -2.71 4.42 7.81
N SER A 251 -2.82 3.11 7.72
CA SER A 251 -3.93 2.32 8.25
C SER A 251 -3.38 1.21 9.12
N ARG A 252 -4.27 0.45 9.75
CA ARG A 252 -3.91 -0.74 10.52
C ARG A 252 -3.11 -1.76 9.70
N ASP A 253 -3.36 -1.86 8.39
CA ASP A 253 -2.80 -2.94 7.57
C ASP A 253 -1.64 -2.52 6.66
N ARG A 254 -1.64 -1.26 6.21
CA ARG A 254 -0.62 -0.72 5.30
C ARG A 254 -0.32 0.75 5.57
N HIS A 255 0.93 1.11 5.31
CA HIS A 255 1.41 2.47 5.09
C HIS A 255 1.49 2.73 3.58
N LEU A 256 1.08 3.93 3.17
CA LEU A 256 1.11 4.40 1.79
C LEU A 256 1.90 5.70 1.69
N ILE A 257 2.63 5.83 0.59
CA ILE A 257 3.26 7.08 0.15
C ILE A 257 2.77 7.34 -1.27
N ALA A 258 2.33 8.55 -1.56
CA ALA A 258 2.10 9.03 -2.92
C ALA A 258 3.16 10.08 -3.23
N SER A 259 3.75 9.99 -4.42
CA SER A 259 4.73 10.96 -4.92
C SER A 259 4.35 11.40 -6.32
N GLY A 260 4.32 12.72 -6.53
CA GLY A 260 3.92 13.37 -7.78
C GLY A 260 5.12 14.02 -8.44
N GLU A 261 5.31 13.74 -9.72
CA GLU A 261 6.45 14.21 -10.50
C GLU A 261 6.10 15.37 -11.44
N THR A 262 7.11 15.90 -12.14
CA THR A 262 7.00 17.11 -12.97
C THR A 262 7.28 16.87 -14.45
N GLU A 263 7.68 15.66 -14.82
CA GLU A 263 7.88 15.26 -16.22
C GLU A 263 6.61 15.44 -17.05
N ASP A 264 6.75 15.58 -18.37
CA ASP A 264 5.64 15.62 -19.32
C ASP A 264 5.61 14.32 -20.18
N PRO A 265 4.60 13.44 -20.04
CA PRO A 265 3.47 13.56 -19.12
C PRO A 265 3.84 13.13 -17.68
N PRO A 266 3.23 13.76 -16.66
CA PRO A 266 3.59 13.51 -15.27
C PRO A 266 2.94 12.24 -14.72
N MET A 267 3.69 11.52 -13.89
CA MET A 267 3.23 10.37 -13.12
C MET A 267 2.99 10.68 -11.64
N ILE A 268 1.95 10.04 -11.08
CA ILE A 268 1.84 9.84 -9.64
C ILE A 268 2.17 8.37 -9.32
N SER A 269 3.17 8.14 -8.48
CA SER A 269 3.54 6.80 -7.99
C SER A 269 3.00 6.58 -6.58
N ILE A 270 2.33 5.44 -6.37
CA ILE A 270 1.85 5.01 -5.06
C ILE A 270 2.72 3.87 -4.56
N TRP A 271 3.28 4.02 -3.37
CA TRP A 271 4.14 3.05 -2.71
C TRP A 271 3.44 2.50 -1.48
N SER A 272 3.56 1.19 -1.25
CA SER A 272 2.92 0.49 -0.14
C SER A 272 3.92 -0.31 0.68
N LYS A 273 3.75 -0.26 2.00
CA LYS A 273 4.47 -1.07 2.99
C LYS A 273 3.44 -1.63 3.98
N PRO A 274 3.40 -2.94 4.25
CA PRO A 274 2.53 -3.49 5.29
C PRO A 274 2.95 -2.96 6.67
N THR A 275 1.99 -2.79 7.58
CA THR A 275 2.32 -2.44 8.97
C THR A 275 2.93 -3.64 9.69
N GLU A 276 3.66 -3.38 10.79
CA GLU A 276 4.17 -4.45 11.65
C GLU A 276 3.05 -5.37 12.18
N MET A 277 1.88 -4.80 12.47
CA MET A 277 0.71 -5.55 12.92
C MET A 277 0.21 -6.51 11.84
N LYS A 278 0.12 -6.03 10.59
CA LYS A 278 -0.28 -6.86 9.44
C LYS A 278 0.72 -7.97 9.18
N GLU A 279 2.01 -7.66 9.26
CA GLU A 279 3.05 -8.68 9.10
C GLU A 279 2.98 -9.77 10.18
N MET A 280 2.75 -9.39 11.45
CA MET A 280 2.59 -10.36 12.54
C MET A 280 1.40 -11.28 12.29
N ALA A 281 0.25 -10.72 11.87
CA ALA A 281 -0.93 -11.49 11.51
C ALA A 281 -0.65 -12.45 10.34
N ASP A 282 -0.04 -11.96 9.26
CA ASP A 282 0.28 -12.80 8.09
C ASP A 282 1.31 -13.88 8.41
N ARG A 283 2.27 -13.61 9.32
CA ARG A 283 3.21 -14.64 9.82
C ARG A 283 2.47 -15.72 10.61
N HIS A 284 1.55 -15.33 11.49
CA HIS A 284 0.74 -16.27 12.27
C HIS A 284 -0.13 -17.15 11.37
N ASP A 285 -0.84 -16.56 10.40
CA ASP A 285 -1.67 -17.29 9.45
C ASP A 285 -0.86 -18.28 8.61
N ARG A 286 0.36 -17.90 8.19
CA ARG A 286 1.28 -18.80 7.48
C ARG A 286 1.71 -19.99 8.33
N GLN A 287 2.01 -19.76 9.61
CA GLN A 287 2.37 -20.84 10.54
C GLN A 287 1.22 -21.82 10.75
N ILE A 288 -0.02 -21.30 10.89
CA ILE A 288 -1.21 -22.15 11.00
C ILE A 288 -1.38 -23.00 9.74
N ARG A 289 -1.29 -22.41 8.54
CA ARG A 289 -1.42 -23.15 7.29
C ARG A 289 -0.34 -24.23 7.14
N GLN A 290 0.91 -23.91 7.47
CA GLN A 290 2.00 -24.88 7.43
C GLN A 290 1.78 -26.03 8.42
N ALA A 291 1.33 -25.75 9.63
CA ALA A 291 1.00 -26.78 10.61
C ALA A 291 -0.14 -27.68 10.12
N GLN A 292 -1.20 -27.10 9.55
CA GLN A 292 -2.32 -27.84 8.98
C GLN A 292 -1.91 -28.71 7.78
N GLU A 293 -1.04 -28.20 6.89
CA GLU A 293 -0.50 -28.95 5.76
C GLU A 293 0.39 -30.12 6.23
N GLU A 294 1.20 -29.90 7.27
CA GLU A 294 2.05 -30.94 7.84
C GLU A 294 1.22 -32.03 8.53
N GLU A 295 0.19 -31.67 9.30
CA GLU A 295 -0.76 -32.60 9.90
C GLU A 295 -1.51 -33.39 8.82
N ALA A 296 -2.00 -32.73 7.77
CA ALA A 296 -2.67 -33.39 6.66
C ALA A 296 -1.73 -34.35 5.91
N ARG A 297 -0.45 -33.99 5.72
CA ARG A 297 0.55 -34.87 5.13
C ARG A 297 0.78 -36.11 6.01
N LYS A 298 1.01 -35.93 7.31
CA LYS A 298 1.19 -37.05 8.27
C LYS A 298 -0.04 -37.96 8.29
N ALA A 299 -1.25 -37.41 8.25
CA ALA A 299 -2.48 -38.18 8.19
C ALA A 299 -2.59 -39.02 6.90
N ARG A 300 -2.22 -38.45 5.75
CA ARG A 300 -2.18 -39.18 4.46
C ARG A 300 -1.15 -40.30 4.47
N GLU A 301 0.05 -40.04 4.99
CA GLU A 301 1.11 -41.05 5.12
C GLU A 301 0.67 -42.20 6.05
N ALA A 302 0.04 -41.88 7.19
CA ALA A 302 -0.50 -42.87 8.11
C ALA A 302 -1.63 -43.71 7.48
N GLN A 303 -2.56 -43.08 6.75
CA GLN A 303 -3.61 -43.79 6.02
C GLN A 303 -3.05 -44.70 4.92
N ALA A 304 -2.05 -44.23 4.17
CA ALA A 304 -1.38 -45.04 3.15
C ALA A 304 -0.64 -46.23 3.76
N ALA A 305 0.04 -46.04 4.90
CA ALA A 305 0.71 -47.11 5.63
C ALA A 305 -0.29 -48.15 6.18
N GLN A 306 -1.41 -47.69 6.75
CA GLN A 306 -2.48 -48.57 7.23
C GLN A 306 -3.06 -49.40 6.08
N LYS A 307 -3.39 -48.76 4.94
CA LYS A 307 -3.89 -49.45 3.76
C LYS A 307 -2.91 -50.49 3.23
N ALA A 308 -1.62 -50.15 3.15
CA ALA A 308 -0.58 -51.10 2.74
C ALA A 308 -0.46 -52.30 3.69
N GLN A 309 -0.65 -52.09 5.00
CA GLN A 309 -0.68 -53.16 5.99
C GLN A 309 -1.91 -54.06 5.82
N GLU A 310 -3.09 -53.47 5.58
CA GLU A 310 -4.34 -54.20 5.29
C GLU A 310 -4.21 -55.03 4.00
N ASP A 311 -3.69 -54.45 2.92
CA ASP A 311 -3.45 -55.14 1.64
C ASP A 311 -2.48 -56.32 1.82
N LYS A 312 -1.43 -56.15 2.62
CA LYS A 312 -0.48 -57.21 2.96
C LYS A 312 -1.16 -58.35 3.74
N LEU A 313 -1.97 -58.01 4.75
CA LEU A 313 -2.74 -59.01 5.52
C LEU A 313 -3.72 -59.78 4.64
N ALA A 314 -4.41 -59.09 3.73
CA ALA A 314 -5.33 -59.69 2.78
C ALA A 314 -4.61 -60.68 1.85
N SER A 315 -3.43 -60.31 1.32
CA SER A 315 -2.63 -61.21 0.47
C SER A 315 -2.16 -62.47 1.21
N LEU A 316 -1.75 -62.34 2.48
CA LEU A 316 -1.37 -63.47 3.32
C LEU A 316 -2.56 -64.39 3.62
N SER A 317 -3.74 -63.82 3.87
CA SER A 317 -4.99 -64.58 4.07
C SER A 317 -5.36 -65.39 2.82
N VAL A 318 -5.27 -64.79 1.63
CA VAL A 318 -5.50 -65.49 0.36
C VAL A 318 -4.49 -66.62 0.17
N ALA A 319 -3.20 -66.36 0.39
CA ALA A 319 -2.16 -67.39 0.28
C ALA A 319 -2.38 -68.55 1.27
N PHE A 320 -2.76 -68.23 2.52
CA PHE A 320 -3.08 -69.21 3.55
C PHE A 320 -4.27 -70.09 3.13
N ASN A 321 -5.35 -69.50 2.62
CA ASN A 321 -6.53 -70.24 2.15
C ASN A 321 -6.20 -71.17 0.98
N ILE A 322 -5.37 -70.72 0.02
CA ILE A 322 -4.91 -71.56 -1.09
C ILE A 322 -4.07 -72.74 -0.58
N ALA A 323 -3.13 -72.50 0.35
CA ALA A 323 -2.29 -73.54 0.94
C ALA A 323 -3.14 -74.59 1.70
N MET A 324 -4.11 -74.14 2.48
CA MET A 324 -5.09 -74.99 3.16
C MET A 324 -5.86 -75.87 2.16
N PHE A 325 -6.36 -75.29 1.07
CA PHE A 325 -7.08 -76.03 0.04
C PHE A 325 -6.20 -77.09 -0.63
N LEU A 326 -4.97 -76.74 -1.02
CA LEU A 326 -4.01 -77.69 -1.58
C LEU A 326 -3.71 -78.84 -0.61
N MET A 327 -3.55 -78.55 0.68
CA MET A 327 -3.32 -79.57 1.70
C MET A 327 -4.49 -80.56 1.78
N VAL A 328 -5.73 -80.07 1.76
CA VAL A 328 -6.93 -80.92 1.73
C VAL A 328 -6.97 -81.79 0.47
N VAL A 329 -6.63 -81.23 -0.70
CA VAL A 329 -6.56 -81.98 -1.96
C VAL A 329 -5.49 -83.08 -1.90
N VAL A 330 -4.30 -82.78 -1.38
CA VAL A 330 -3.23 -83.78 -1.21
C VAL A 330 -3.67 -84.91 -0.28
N VAL A 331 -4.29 -84.58 0.86
CA VAL A 331 -4.82 -85.58 1.79
C VAL A 331 -5.88 -86.46 1.11
N ALA A 332 -6.81 -85.86 0.35
CA ALA A 332 -7.84 -86.60 -0.39
C ALA A 332 -7.23 -87.54 -1.45
N LEU A 333 -6.21 -87.08 -2.20
CA LEU A 333 -5.48 -87.91 -3.17
C LEU A 333 -4.76 -89.07 -2.50
N CYS A 334 -4.13 -88.86 -1.33
CA CYS A 334 -3.50 -89.93 -0.55
C CYS A 334 -4.52 -90.97 -0.06
N ILE A 335 -5.71 -90.52 0.37
CA ILE A 335 -6.79 -91.44 0.77
C ILE A 335 -7.29 -92.24 -0.43
N TRP A 336 -7.48 -91.58 -1.58
CA TRP A 336 -7.93 -92.24 -2.81
C TRP A 336 -6.92 -93.26 -3.33
N SER A 337 -5.63 -92.93 -3.32
CA SER A 337 -4.58 -93.87 -3.73
C SER A 337 -4.47 -95.06 -2.78
N ALA A 338 -4.60 -94.86 -1.47
CA ALA A 338 -4.65 -95.93 -0.49
C ALA A 338 -5.86 -96.85 -0.68
N ALA A 339 -7.05 -96.27 -0.97
CA ALA A 339 -8.26 -97.04 -1.27
C ALA A 339 -8.13 -97.85 -2.57
N TYR A 340 -7.53 -97.28 -3.61
CA TYR A 340 -7.26 -97.97 -4.86
C TYR A 340 -6.28 -99.13 -4.67
N PHE A 341 -5.20 -98.89 -3.90
CA PHE A 341 -4.24 -99.93 -3.55
C PHE A 341 -4.90 -101.07 -2.76
N TYR A 342 -5.79 -100.73 -1.82
CA TYR A 342 -6.58 -101.71 -1.07
C TYR A 342 -7.48 -102.55 -1.98
N GLN A 343 -8.20 -101.93 -2.93
CA GLN A 343 -9.00 -102.65 -3.92
C GLN A 343 -8.15 -103.57 -4.81
N ALA A 344 -6.99 -103.10 -5.29
CA ALA A 344 -6.09 -103.89 -6.12
C ALA A 344 -5.54 -105.12 -5.37
N VAL A 345 -5.17 -104.96 -4.09
CA VAL A 345 -4.73 -106.07 -3.24
C VAL A 345 -5.85 -107.07 -3.00
N VAL A 346 -7.07 -106.61 -2.68
CA VAL A 346 -8.23 -107.49 -2.50
C VAL A 346 -8.54 -108.28 -3.78
N LEU A 347 -8.46 -107.64 -4.96
CA LEU A 347 -8.66 -108.33 -6.24
C LEU A 347 -7.60 -109.41 -6.50
N SER A 348 -6.35 -109.17 -6.10
CA SER A 348 -5.24 -110.13 -6.26
C SER A 348 -5.30 -111.34 -5.32
N ILE A 349 -6.09 -111.27 -4.24
CA ILE A 349 -6.29 -112.35 -3.28
C ILE A 349 -7.49 -113.23 -3.67
N VAL A 350 -8.38 -112.73 -4.53
CA VAL A 350 -9.63 -113.40 -4.95
C VAL A 350 -9.50 -114.11 -6.32
N LEU A 351 -8.41 -113.87 -7.05
CA LEU A 351 -8.00 -114.59 -8.26
C LEU A 351 -6.91 -115.60 -7.92
#